data_AF-A0A267MI51-F1
#
_entry.id   AF-A0A267MI51-F1
#
_cell.length_a   1.000
_cell.length_b   1.000
_cell.length_c   1.000
_cell.angle_alpha   90.00
_cell.angle_beta   90.00
_cell.angle_gamma   90.00
#
_symmetry.space_group_name_H-M   'P 1'
#
loop_
_entity.id
_entity.type
_entity.pdbx_description
1 polymer ?
#
loop_
_entity_poly.entity_id
_entity_poly.type
_entity_poly.pdbx_seq_one_letter_code
_entity_poly.pdbx_strand_id
1 'polypeptide(L)' 'MMLAILIISVIVICIFVKGEDSCSCNVNSNLSSCNSCGFILKEEYNYCPNCKEKLKRKCEKCGQMIDVNWRACPYCE' A
#
# COMPACT_ATOMS: atom_id res chain seq x y z
N MET A 1 43.31 -26.14 -3.52
CA MET A 1 42.40 -26.26 -4.68
C MET A 1 41.08 -26.92 -4.29
N MET A 2 41.08 -28.14 -3.75
CA MET A 2 39.86 -28.84 -3.28
C MET A 2 39.10 -28.08 -2.18
N LEU A 3 39.81 -27.52 -1.19
CA LEU A 3 39.21 -26.71 -0.12
C LEU A 3 38.56 -25.41 -0.65
N ALA A 4 39.17 -24.78 -1.65
CA ALA A 4 38.64 -23.56 -2.27
C ALA A 4 37.34 -23.85 -3.04
N ILE A 5 37.26 -25.01 -3.70
CA ILE A 5 36.05 -25.45 -4.41
C ILE A 5 34.90 -25.71 -3.41
N LEU A 6 35.20 -26.32 -2.26
CA LEU A 6 34.22 -26.54 -1.20
C LEU A 6 33.73 -25.23 -0.57
N ILE A 7 34.62 -24.25 -0.38
CA ILE A 7 34.25 -22.93 0.14
C ILE A 7 33.36 -22.18 -0.86
N ILE A 8 33.71 -22.20 -2.15
CA ILE A 8 32.93 -21.54 -3.21
C ILE A 8 31.54 -22.18 -3.34
N SER A 9 31.44 -23.51 -3.29
CA SER A 9 30.14 -24.18 -3.39
C SER A 9 29.24 -23.86 -2.21
N VAL A 10 29.77 -23.84 -0.98
CA VAL A 10 29.02 -23.46 0.23
C VAL A 10 28.55 -22.00 0.15
N ILE A 11 29.42 -21.07 -0.28
CA ILE A 11 29.05 -19.65 -0.44
C ILE A 11 27.92 -19.50 -1.46
N VAL A 12 28.01 -20.18 -2.61
CA VAL A 12 26.97 -20.16 -3.65
C VAL A 12 25.65 -20.72 -3.10
N ILE A 13 25.68 -21.86 -2.40
CA ILE A 13 24.49 -22.45 -1.76
C ILE A 13 23.88 -21.48 -0.74
N CYS A 14 24.70 -20.84 0.11
CA CYS A 14 24.22 -19.86 1.08
C CYS A 14 23.58 -18.63 0.41
N ILE A 15 24.11 -18.18 -0.72
CA ILE A 15 23.54 -17.07 -1.49
C ILE A 15 22.19 -17.48 -2.09
N PHE A 16 22.09 -18.68 -2.67
CA PHE A 16 20.84 -19.21 -3.22
C PHE A 16 19.76 -19.41 -2.14
N VAL A 17 20.13 -19.95 -0.97
CA VAL A 17 19.20 -20.12 0.17
C VAL A 17 18.71 -18.77 0.71
N LYS A 18 19.51 -17.71 0.59
CA LYS A 18 19.17 -16.36 1.04
C LYS A 18 18.36 -15.55 0.00
N GLY A 19 18.04 -16.16 -1.14
CA GLY A 19 17.39 -15.53 -2.30
C GLY A 19 15.89 -15.28 -2.19
N GLU A 20 15.21 -15.71 -1.12
CA GLU A 20 13.73 -15.69 -1.09
C GLU A 20 13.11 -15.31 0.26
N ASP A 21 13.77 -14.44 1.05
CA ASP A 21 13.15 -13.82 2.25
C ASP A 21 12.78 -12.35 2.04
N SER A 22 12.57 -11.94 0.78
CA SER A 22 11.92 -10.66 0.49
C SER A 22 10.42 -10.83 0.39
N CYS A 23 9.77 -11.23 1.48
CA CYS A 23 8.36 -10.89 1.67
C CYS A 23 8.25 -9.37 1.87
N SER A 24 8.51 -8.63 0.80
CA SER A 24 8.15 -7.24 0.67
C SER A 24 6.69 -7.25 0.27
N CYS A 25 5.79 -7.25 1.26
CA CYS A 25 4.42 -6.87 1.02
C CYS A 25 4.41 -5.38 0.64
N ASN A 26 4.65 -5.11 -0.64
CA ASN A 26 4.35 -3.81 -1.21
C ASN A 26 2.82 -3.71 -1.32
N VAL A 27 2.19 -3.24 -0.24
CA VAL A 27 0.77 -2.86 -0.22
C VAL A 27 0.61 -1.58 -1.04
N ASN A 28 0.77 -1.70 -2.35
CA ASN A 28 0.17 -0.80 -3.33
C ASN A 28 -1.18 -1.40 -3.77
N SER A 29 -1.96 -1.90 -2.82
CA SER A 29 -3.39 -2.01 -3.03
C SER A 29 -3.93 -0.60 -2.95
N ASN A 30 -4.29 0.01 -4.09
CA ASN A 30 -5.12 1.21 -4.18
C ASN A 30 -6.53 0.92 -3.63
N LEU A 31 -6.59 0.44 -2.40
CA LEU A 31 -7.78 0.00 -1.71
C LEU A 31 -7.84 0.83 -0.43
N SER A 32 -8.49 1.98 -0.56
CA SER A 32 -8.71 2.88 0.56
C SER A 32 -9.45 2.11 1.65
N SER A 33 -8.89 2.05 2.84
CA SER A 33 -9.59 1.52 4.01
C SER A 33 -10.15 2.68 4.82
N CYS A 34 -11.25 2.45 5.54
CA CYS A 34 -11.81 3.46 6.42
C CYS A 34 -10.90 3.65 7.63
N ASN A 35 -10.37 4.85 7.84
CA ASN A 35 -9.48 5.14 8.98
C ASN A 35 -10.18 4.99 10.34
N SER A 36 -11.50 5.06 10.39
CA SER A 36 -12.27 4.93 11.63
C SER A 36 -12.56 3.47 12.02
N CYS A 37 -12.69 2.55 11.05
CA CYS A 37 -13.11 1.16 11.33
C CYS A 37 -12.33 0.06 10.58
N GLY A 38 -11.41 0.41 9.70
CA GLY A 38 -10.62 -0.53 8.89
C GLY A 38 -11.38 -1.21 7.75
N PHE A 39 -12.64 -0.86 7.51
CA PHE A 39 -13.44 -1.47 6.43
C PHE A 39 -12.87 -1.11 5.05
N ILE A 40 -12.86 -2.08 4.14
CA ILE A 40 -12.36 -1.90 2.76
C ILE A 40 -13.36 -1.09 1.93
N LEU A 41 -12.91 0.03 1.38
CA LEU A 41 -13.72 0.94 0.59
C LEU A 41 -13.39 0.78 -0.90
N LYS A 42 -14.45 0.67 -1.70
CA LYS A 42 -14.40 0.93 -3.14
C LYS A 42 -14.43 2.44 -3.41
N GLU A 43 -13.87 2.84 -4.54
CA GLU A 43 -13.79 4.24 -4.99
C GLU A 43 -15.15 4.92 -5.10
N GLU A 44 -16.25 4.18 -5.21
CA GLU A 44 -17.61 4.70 -5.39
C GLU A 44 -18.26 5.15 -4.08
N TYR A 45 -17.75 4.71 -2.92
CA TYR A 45 -18.41 4.99 -1.64
C TYR A 45 -18.20 6.44 -1.20
N ASN A 46 -19.31 7.13 -0.91
CA ASN A 46 -19.30 8.46 -0.29
C ASN A 46 -19.24 8.38 1.24
N TYR A 47 -19.79 7.31 1.81
CA TYR A 47 -19.86 7.03 3.24
C TYR A 47 -19.48 5.58 3.50
N CYS A 48 -18.86 5.31 4.65
CA CYS A 48 -18.52 3.96 5.04
C CYS A 48 -19.79 3.16 5.37
N PRO A 49 -20.02 1.97 4.78
CA PRO A 49 -21.21 1.17 5.09
C PRO A 49 -21.19 0.59 6.51
N ASN A 50 -20.01 0.47 7.12
CA ASN A 50 -19.86 -0.09 8.47
C ASN A 50 -20.06 0.97 9.57
N CYS A 51 -19.32 2.08 9.50
CA CYS A 51 -19.35 3.12 10.55
C CYS A 51 -20.10 4.41 10.18
N LYS A 52 -20.58 4.53 8.93
CA LYS A 52 -21.22 5.75 8.39
C LYS A 52 -20.33 7.00 8.35
N GLU A 53 -19.02 6.85 8.52
CA GLU A 53 -18.05 7.92 8.37
C GLU A 53 -18.06 8.49 6.95
N LYS A 54 -17.80 9.79 6.81
CA LYS A 54 -17.78 10.46 5.50
C LYS A 54 -16.42 10.27 4.85
N LEU A 55 -16.41 9.64 3.67
CA LEU A 55 -15.20 9.26 2.95
C LEU A 55 -14.83 10.28 1.87
N LYS A 56 -15.83 10.93 1.29
CA LYS A 56 -15.64 11.96 0.27
C LYS A 56 -16.16 13.29 0.76
N ARG A 57 -15.39 14.34 0.52
CA ARG A 57 -15.75 15.72 0.83
C ARG A 57 -15.79 16.55 -0.44
N LYS A 58 -16.63 17.58 -0.44
CA LYS A 58 -16.61 18.58 -1.51
C LYS A 58 -15.45 19.53 -1.23
N CYS A 59 -14.62 19.80 -2.23
CA CYS A 59 -13.60 20.83 -2.14
C CYS A 59 -14.27 22.21 -2.00
N GLU A 60 -13.83 23.01 -1.04
CA GLU A 60 -14.38 24.34 -0.79
C GLU A 60 -13.98 25.37 -1.86
N LYS A 61 -12.87 25.15 -2.57
CA LYS A 61 -12.40 26.02 -3.65
C LYS A 61 -13.13 25.75 -4.98
N CYS A 62 -13.03 24.53 -5.52
CA CYS A 62 -13.59 24.21 -6.84
C CYS A 62 -14.96 23.52 -6.81
N GLY A 63 -15.39 23.02 -5.65
CA GLY A 63 -16.64 22.28 -5.52
C GLY A 63 -16.60 20.83 -6.00
N GLN A 64 -15.46 20.28 -6.40
CA GLN A 64 -15.35 18.87 -6.80
C GLN A 64 -15.37 17.91 -5.61
N MET A 65 -15.88 16.69 -5.81
CA MET A 65 -15.81 15.63 -4.80
C MET A 65 -14.40 15.04 -4.78
N ILE A 66 -13.73 15.16 -3.64
CA ILE A 66 -12.40 14.59 -3.38
C ILE A 66 -12.47 13.64 -2.18
N ASP A 67 -11.54 12.70 -2.10
CA ASP A 67 -11.43 11.82 -0.94
C ASP A 67 -10.96 12.61 0.29
N VAL A 68 -11.51 12.28 1.45
CA VAL A 68 -11.21 12.95 2.74
C VAL A 68 -9.75 12.77 3.15
N ASN A 69 -9.10 11.70 2.69
CA ASN A 69 -7.68 11.44 2.98
C ASN A 69 -6.74 12.38 2.23
N TRP A 70 -7.23 13.11 1.23
CA TRP A 70 -6.40 14.05 0.48
C TRP A 70 -6.20 15.32 1.30
N ARG A 71 -4.93 15.58 1.65
CA ARG A 71 -4.51 16.79 2.38
C ARG A 71 -4.85 18.08 1.61
N ALA A 72 -4.80 18.02 0.28
CA ALA A 72 -5.10 19.15 -0.61
C ALA A 72 -5.92 18.68 -1.82
N CYS A 73 -6.69 19.59 -2.42
CA CYS A 73 -7.43 19.28 -3.64
C CYS A 73 -6.46 19.29 -4.84
N PRO A 74 -6.37 18.20 -5.62
CA PRO A 74 -5.49 18.15 -6.80
C PRO A 74 -5.99 18.96 -7.98
N TYR A 75 -7.27 19.33 -7.95
CA TYR A 75 -7.91 20.08 -9.01
C TYR A 75 -7.86 21.59 -8.77
N CYS A 76 -7.43 22.01 -7.57
CA CYS A 76 -7.25 23.42 -7.25
C CYS A 76 -5.76 23.72 -7.30
N GLU A 77 -5.33 24.46 -8.33
CA GLU A 77 -4.06 25.18 -8.30
C GLU A 77 -4.11 26.33 -7.26
#